data_AF-A0A842T2F0-F1
#
_entry.id   AF-A0A842T2F0-F1
#
_cell.length_a   1.000
_cell.length_b   1.000
_cell.length_c   1.000
_cell.angle_alpha   90.00
_cell.angle_beta   90.00
_cell.angle_gamma   90.00
#
_symmetry.space_group_name_H-M   'P 1'
#
loop_
_entity.id
_entity.type
_entity.pdbx_description
1 polymer ?
#
loop_
_entity_poly.entity_id
_entity_poly.type
_entity_poly.pdbx_seq_one_letter_code
_entity_poly.pdbx_strand_id
1 'polypeptide(L)' 'MVQELNKKKYWFDEKNLLKPIDWAYINTLSRVQDALELYMRGDISIGRAAAIARLPYREFDRIRAKARIPIHH' A
#
# COMPACT_ATOMS: atom_id res chain seq x y z
N MET A 1 0.39 -19.50 23.49
CA MET A 1 1.14 -19.77 22.25
C MET A 1 0.12 -19.73 21.11
N VAL A 2 -0.07 -18.56 20.49
CA VAL A 2 -1.11 -18.36 19.46
C VAL A 2 -0.43 -18.06 18.14
N GLN A 3 -0.25 -19.15 17.38
CA GLN A 3 -0.41 -19.26 15.93
C GLN A 3 0.41 -18.29 15.05
N GLU A 4 1.47 -18.85 14.46
CA GLU A 4 2.17 -18.38 13.26
C GLU A 4 1.27 -18.35 12.00
N LEU A 5 0.11 -17.70 12.05
CA LEU A 5 -0.85 -17.60 10.95
C LEU A 5 -0.91 -16.17 10.39
N ASN A 6 0.16 -15.71 9.72
CA ASN A 6 0.10 -14.71 8.64
C ASN A 6 1.51 -14.36 8.17
N LYS A 7 2.18 -15.27 7.46
CA LYS A 7 3.55 -15.00 6.99
C LYS A 7 3.64 -14.03 5.80
N LYS A 8 2.53 -13.56 5.20
CA LYS A 8 2.55 -12.45 4.23
C LYS A 8 1.27 -11.60 4.31
N LYS A 9 1.30 -10.52 5.10
CA LYS A 9 0.23 -9.51 5.17
C LYS A 9 0.07 -8.75 3.83
N TYR A 10 1.17 -8.64 3.08
CA TYR A 10 1.24 -7.88 1.84
C TYR A 10 1.77 -8.76 0.70
N TRP A 11 1.43 -8.40 -0.54
CA TRP A 11 1.87 -9.13 -1.74
C TRP A 11 3.39 -8.99 -1.99
N PHE A 12 4.03 -8.01 -1.35
CA PHE A 12 5.48 -7.84 -1.30
C PHE A 12 6.03 -8.19 0.09
N ASP A 13 7.32 -8.49 0.15
CA ASP A 13 8.06 -8.66 1.40
C ASP A 13 8.78 -7.34 1.74
N GLU A 14 8.47 -6.77 2.91
CA GLU A 14 9.11 -5.55 3.39
C GLU A 14 10.63 -5.66 3.48
N LYS A 15 11.17 -6.87 3.77
CA LYS A 15 12.61 -7.10 3.88
C LYS A 15 13.34 -6.99 2.54
N ASN A 16 12.62 -7.16 1.44
CA ASN A 16 13.17 -7.11 0.09
C ASN A 16 13.04 -5.72 -0.55
N LEU A 17 12.50 -4.74 0.18
CA LEU A 17 12.39 -3.37 -0.33
C LEU A 17 13.75 -2.67 -0.26
N LEU A 18 14.11 -1.94 -1.32
CA LEU A 18 15.31 -1.11 -1.36
C LEU A 18 15.32 -0.03 -0.27
N LYS A 19 14.14 0.43 0.13
CA LYS A 19 13.94 1.38 1.23
C LYS A 19 12.71 0.97 2.02
N PRO A 20 12.70 1.13 3.35
CA PRO A 20 11.53 0.84 4.16
C PRO A 20 10.37 1.76 3.78
N ILE A 21 9.15 1.25 3.92
CA ILE A 21 7.90 1.99 3.74
C ILE A 21 7.85 3.17 4.71
N ASP A 22 7.38 4.31 4.20
CA ASP A 22 7.16 5.49 5.02
C ASP A 22 5.80 5.43 5.72
N TRP A 23 5.72 4.60 6.77
CA TRP A 23 4.51 4.43 7.56
C TRP A 23 4.05 5.72 8.24
N ALA A 24 4.99 6.58 8.62
CA ALA A 24 4.68 7.89 9.19
C ALA A 24 3.93 8.76 8.18
N TYR A 25 4.38 8.80 6.93
CA TYR A 25 3.66 9.47 5.85
C TYR A 25 2.28 8.85 5.60
N ILE A 26 2.17 7.52 5.52
CA ILE A 26 0.88 6.84 5.29
C ILE A 26 -0.14 7.22 6.36
N ASN A 27 0.26 7.26 7.63
CA ASN A 27 -0.63 7.61 8.75
C ASN A 27 -1.13 9.07 8.71
N THR A 28 -0.51 9.95 7.90
CA THR A 28 -1.03 11.31 7.68
C THR A 28 -2.17 11.36 6.67
N LEU A 29 -2.44 10.26 5.95
CA LEU A 29 -3.29 10.24 4.78
C LEU A 29 -4.62 9.52 5.06
N SER A 30 -5.60 10.18 5.69
CA SER A 30 -6.86 9.56 6.12
C SER A 30 -7.53 8.63 5.10
N ARG A 31 -8.13 9.17 4.04
CA ARG A 31 -8.88 8.37 3.03
C ARG A 31 -7.98 7.50 2.16
N VAL A 32 -6.73 7.92 1.96
CA VAL A 32 -5.80 7.25 1.04
C VAL A 32 -5.13 6.06 1.71
N GLN A 33 -4.97 6.09 3.03
CA GLN A 33 -4.41 5.01 3.83
C GLN A 33 -5.17 3.69 3.63
N ASP A 34 -6.50 3.71 3.74
CA ASP A 34 -7.31 2.49 3.56
C ASP A 34 -7.17 1.92 2.14
N ALA A 35 -7.14 2.80 1.14
CA ALA A 35 -6.95 2.40 -0.26
C ALA A 35 -5.55 1.82 -0.52
N LEU A 36 -4.51 2.39 0.11
CA LEU A 36 -3.15 1.86 0.06
C LEU A 36 -3.07 0.50 0.76
N GLU A 37 -3.69 0.33 1.92
CA GLU A 37 -3.68 -0.94 2.66
C GLU A 37 -4.33 -2.08 1.85
N LEU A 38 -5.49 -1.83 1.22
CA LEU A 38 -6.14 -2.81 0.33
C LEU A 38 -5.26 -3.15 -0.89
N TYR A 39 -4.61 -2.14 -1.47
CA TYR A 39 -3.65 -2.35 -2.56
C TYR A 39 -2.44 -3.18 -2.11
N MET A 40 -1.87 -2.89 -0.94
CA MET A 40 -0.70 -3.57 -0.40
C MET A 40 -0.99 -5.02 -0.01
N ARG A 41 -2.23 -5.33 0.39
CA ARG A 41 -2.70 -6.71 0.62
C ARG A 41 -2.87 -7.51 -0.67
N GLY A 42 -3.01 -6.80 -1.80
CA GLY A 42 -3.28 -7.41 -3.10
C GLY A 42 -4.78 -7.65 -3.34
N ASP A 43 -5.65 -7.10 -2.49
CA ASP A 43 -7.10 -7.26 -2.59
C ASP A 43 -7.66 -6.55 -3.84
N ILE A 44 -7.00 -5.47 -4.27
CA ILE A 44 -7.44 -4.62 -5.39
C ILE A 44 -6.26 -4.11 -6.22
N SER A 45 -6.53 -3.79 -7.50
CA SER A 45 -5.56 -3.11 -8.36
C SER A 45 -5.34 -1.65 -7.96
N ILE A 46 -4.20 -1.09 -8.36
CA ILE A 46 -3.87 0.33 -8.12
C ILE A 46 -4.92 1.29 -8.70
N GLY A 47 -5.52 0.96 -9.86
CA GLY A 47 -6.60 1.76 -10.44
C GLY A 47 -7.88 1.75 -9.60
N ARG A 48 -8.22 0.59 -9.02
CA ARG A 48 -9.36 0.48 -8.11
C ARG A 48 -9.09 1.20 -6.78
N ALA A 49 -7.86 1.11 -6.27
CA ALA A 49 -7.44 1.84 -5.08
C ALA A 49 -7.53 3.36 -5.28
N ALA A 50 -7.07 3.87 -6.43
CA ALA A 50 -7.20 5.28 -6.80
C ALA A 50 -8.68 5.73 -6.85
N ALA A 51 -9.56 4.90 -7.41
CA ALA A 51 -10.99 5.18 -7.46
C ALA A 51 -11.64 5.24 -6.05
N ILE A 52 -11.30 4.30 -5.16
CA ILE A 52 -11.77 4.32 -3.75
C ILE A 52 -11.26 5.56 -3.02
N ALA A 53 -9.99 5.90 -3.24
CA ALA A 53 -9.38 7.11 -2.72
C ALA A 53 -9.90 8.40 -3.37
N ARG A 54 -10.80 8.31 -4.37
CA ARG A 54 -11.32 9.41 -5.20
C ARG A 54 -10.21 10.36 -5.68
N LEU A 55 -9.12 9.79 -6.17
CA LEU A 55 -7.99 10.51 -6.76
C LEU A 55 -7.79 10.07 -8.21
N PRO A 56 -7.30 10.95 -9.09
CA PRO A 56 -6.75 10.54 -10.38
C PRO A 56 -5.66 9.49 -10.19
N TYR A 57 -5.61 8.51 -11.10
CA TYR A 57 -4.63 7.42 -11.07
C TYR A 57 -3.19 7.91 -10.83
N ARG A 58 -2.77 8.94 -11.58
CA ARG A 58 -1.41 9.50 -11.49
C ARG A 58 -1.13 10.15 -10.14
N GLU A 59 -2.13 10.74 -9.50
CA GLU A 59 -1.97 11.37 -8.19
C GLU A 59 -1.86 10.32 -7.09
N PHE A 60 -2.70 9.29 -7.15
CA PHE A 60 -2.61 8.14 -6.24
C PHE A 60 -1.26 7.42 -6.38
N ASP A 61 -0.79 7.19 -7.62
CA ASP A 61 0.51 6.56 -7.87
C ASP A 61 1.69 7.39 -7.33
N ARG A 62 1.62 8.72 -7.41
CA ARG A 62 2.60 9.60 -6.76
C ARG A 62 2.61 9.44 -5.24
N ILE A 63 1.44 9.31 -4.62
CA ILE A 63 1.33 9.08 -3.17
C ILE A 63 1.92 7.71 -2.81
N ARG A 64 1.58 6.65 -3.54
CA ARG A 64 2.18 5.31 -3.39
C ARG A 64 3.71 5.38 -3.47
N ALA A 65 4.23 6.02 -4.51
CA ALA A 65 5.67 6.15 -4.74
C ALA A 65 6.35 6.94 -3.61
N LYS A 66 5.73 8.03 -3.13
CA LYS A 66 6.23 8.81 -1.99
C LYS A 66 6.23 7.99 -0.70
N ALA A 67 5.22 7.15 -0.48
CA ALA A 67 5.14 6.19 0.61
C ALA A 67 6.11 4.99 0.45
N ARG A 68 6.83 4.90 -0.68
CA ARG A 68 7.79 3.83 -1.02
C ARG A 68 7.16 2.44 -1.10
N ILE A 69 5.86 2.37 -1.39
CA ILE A 69 5.15 1.12 -1.64
C ILE A 69 5.49 0.66 -3.07
N PRO A 70 5.88 -0.60 -3.30
CA PRO A 70 6.22 -1.09 -4.64
C PRO A 70 5.02 -1.13 -5.59
N ILE A 71 5.27 -1.28 -6.89
CA ILE A 71 4.22 -1.42 -7.90
C ILE A 71 3.87 -2.89 -8.11
N HIS A 72 2.60 -3.24 -7.92
CA HIS A 72 2.00 -4.51 -8.30
C HIS A 72 1.69 -4.48 -9.80
N HIS A 73 2.28 -5.40 -10.55
CA HIS A 73 1.97 -5.65 -11.97
C HIS A 73 0.74 -6.54 -12.12
#